data_AF-A0A7J0EAZ9-F1
#
_entry.id   AF-A0A7J0EAZ9-F1
#
_cell.length_a   1.000
_cell.length_b   1.000
_cell.length_c   1.000
_cell.angle_alpha   90.00
_cell.angle_beta   90.00
_cell.angle_gamma   90.00
#
_symmetry.space_group_name_H-M   'P 1'
#
loop_
_entity.id
_entity.type
_entity.pdbx_description
1 polymer ?
#
loop_
_entity_poly.entity_id
_entity_poly.type
_entity_poly.pdbx_seq_one_letter_code
_entity_poly.pdbx_strand_id
1 'polypeptide(L)'
;MAKVGRMKLGSQGMEVSVQGLGCMGMSVYHPPKPEEDMIKLIHHAVHSGVTFLDTADFYGPHTNEVLLGIEGRDQTEVELATKFGVSLVDGNMEVRGDPAYVRALRGKLEAPSV
;
A
#
# COMPACT_ATOMS: atom_id res chain seq x y z
N MET A 1 -16.74 -6.48 18.32
CA MET A 1 -16.95 -6.63 16.86
C MET A 1 -16.30 -7.93 16.41
N ALA A 2 -16.86 -8.59 15.39
CA ALA A 2 -16.19 -9.75 14.79
C ALA A 2 -14.90 -9.30 14.10
N LYS A 3 -13.80 -10.01 14.33
CA LYS A 3 -12.52 -9.76 13.66
C LYS A 3 -12.60 -10.24 12.21
N VAL A 4 -11.99 -9.51 11.28
CA VAL A 4 -11.94 -9.92 9.87
C VAL A 4 -11.24 -11.29 9.75
N GLY A 5 -11.88 -12.23 9.05
CA GLY A 5 -11.33 -13.56 8.81
C GLY A 5 -10.15 -13.55 7.83
N ARG A 6 -9.44 -14.67 7.72
CA ARG A 6 -8.34 -14.86 6.75
C ARG A 6 -8.69 -15.91 5.70
N MET A 7 -8.08 -15.80 4.53
CA MET A 7 -8.20 -16.75 3.43
C MET A 7 -6.88 -16.87 2.65
N LYS A 8 -6.73 -17.95 1.89
CA LYS A 8 -5.59 -18.13 0.98
C LYS A 8 -5.76 -17.28 -0.28
N LEU A 9 -4.71 -16.53 -0.64
CA LEU A 9 -4.60 -15.82 -1.90
C LEU A 9 -3.90 -16.71 -2.94
N GLY A 10 -4.70 -17.28 -3.83
CA GLY A 10 -4.21 -18.22 -4.83
C GLY A 10 -3.74 -19.56 -4.25
N SER A 11 -2.89 -20.27 -4.99
CA SER A 11 -2.44 -21.63 -4.65
C SER A 11 -1.06 -21.69 -3.98
N GLN A 12 -0.37 -20.56 -3.82
CA GLN A 12 1.02 -20.50 -3.35
C GLN A 12 1.15 -20.38 -1.82
N GLY A 13 0.04 -20.44 -1.09
CA GLY A 13 0.03 -20.51 0.38
C GLY A 13 0.09 -19.16 1.10
N MET A 14 0.10 -18.02 0.39
CA MET A 14 -0.07 -16.71 1.00
C MET A 14 -1.47 -16.59 1.62
N GLU A 15 -1.56 -16.15 2.87
CA GLU A 15 -2.84 -15.90 3.53
C GLU A 15 -3.03 -14.41 3.76
N VAL A 16 -4.24 -13.92 3.52
CA VAL A 16 -4.60 -12.51 3.61
C VAL A 16 -5.93 -12.37 4.33
N SER A 17 -6.25 -11.19 4.84
CA SER A 17 -7.60 -10.89 5.32
C SER A 17 -8.63 -10.96 4.19
N VAL A 18 -9.84 -11.47 4.48
CA VAL A 18 -10.93 -11.57 3.48
C VAL A 18 -11.40 -10.20 2.95
N GLN A 19 -11.07 -9.14 3.67
CA GLN A 19 -11.23 -7.75 3.25
C GLN A 19 -9.86 -7.07 3.27
N GLY A 20 -9.50 -6.36 2.20
CA GLY A 20 -8.30 -5.54 2.12
C GLY A 20 -8.57 -4.04 2.25
N LEU A 21 -7.51 -3.25 2.41
CA LEU A 21 -7.55 -1.79 2.39
C LEU A 21 -6.80 -1.27 1.16
N GLY A 22 -7.52 -0.60 0.26
CA GLY A 22 -6.92 0.12 -0.87
C GLY A 22 -6.49 1.53 -0.47
N CYS A 23 -5.21 1.85 -0.66
CA CYS A 23 -4.62 3.13 -0.25
C CYS A 23 -4.72 4.23 -1.31
N MET A 24 -5.29 3.95 -2.50
CA MET A 24 -5.42 4.93 -3.59
C MET A 24 -6.06 6.24 -3.14
N GLY A 25 -7.15 6.16 -2.38
CA GLY A 25 -7.92 7.34 -1.97
C GLY A 25 -7.25 8.22 -0.91
N MET A 26 -6.09 7.80 -0.41
CA MET A 26 -5.28 8.59 0.52
C MET A 26 -4.44 9.64 -0.22
N SER A 27 -4.18 9.46 -1.52
CA SER A 27 -3.27 10.34 -2.28
C SER A 27 -3.75 10.70 -3.69
N VAL A 28 -4.61 9.91 -4.33
CA VAL A 28 -5.04 10.11 -5.72
C VAL A 28 -6.58 10.10 -5.81
N TYR A 29 -7.12 10.87 -6.76
CA TYR A 29 -8.55 10.97 -7.12
C TYR A 29 -9.47 11.59 -6.06
N HIS A 30 -8.96 11.93 -4.89
CA HIS A 30 -9.69 12.67 -3.85
C HIS A 30 -8.88 13.87 -3.37
N PRO A 31 -9.55 14.92 -2.85
CA PRO A 31 -8.86 15.98 -2.13
C PRO A 31 -8.02 15.39 -1.01
N PRO A 32 -6.77 15.89 -0.79
CA PRO A 32 -5.90 15.37 0.24
C PRO A 32 -6.59 15.46 1.60
N LYS A 33 -6.49 14.37 2.37
CA LYS A 33 -6.92 14.31 3.76
C LYS A 33 -5.72 14.59 4.68
N PRO A 34 -5.93 15.07 5.91
CA PRO A 34 -4.86 15.16 6.89
C PRO A 34 -4.18 13.79 7.06
N GLU A 35 -2.85 13.77 7.05
CA GLU A 35 -2.04 12.54 7.17
C GLU A 35 -2.40 11.74 8.42
N GLU A 36 -2.62 12.44 9.54
CA GLU A 36 -3.03 11.82 10.81
C GLU A 36 -4.33 11.00 10.71
N ASP A 37 -5.26 11.39 9.85
CA ASP A 37 -6.52 10.68 9.67
C ASP A 37 -6.33 9.43 8.82
N MET A 38 -5.39 9.46 7.87
CA MET A 38 -5.03 8.27 7.07
C MET A 38 -4.29 7.25 7.92
N ILE A 39 -3.39 7.70 8.80
CA ILE A 39 -2.71 6.86 9.79
C ILE A 39 -3.74 6.21 10.73
N LYS A 40 -4.69 6.99 11.29
CA LYS A 40 -5.79 6.46 12.13
C LYS A 40 -6.64 5.43 11.39
N LEU A 41 -6.95 5.66 10.11
CA LEU A 41 -7.70 4.72 9.28
C LEU A 41 -6.98 3.40 9.12
N ILE A 42 -5.67 3.44 8.83
CA ILE A 42 -4.85 2.23 8.68
C ILE A 42 -4.79 1.46 10.01
N HIS A 43 -4.50 2.12 11.13
CA HIS A 43 -4.52 1.46 12.44
C HIS A 43 -5.88 0.84 12.74
N HIS A 44 -6.98 1.55 12.45
CA HIS A 44 -8.31 1.01 12.64
C HIS A 44 -8.57 -0.25 11.79
N ALA A 45 -8.14 -0.26 10.54
CA ALA A 45 -8.26 -1.43 9.67
C ALA A 45 -7.45 -2.62 10.22
N VAL A 46 -6.20 -2.39 10.59
CA VAL A 46 -5.29 -3.41 11.14
C VAL A 46 -5.82 -3.96 12.47
N HIS A 47 -6.25 -3.10 13.39
CA HIS A 47 -6.87 -3.52 14.66
C HIS A 47 -8.18 -4.28 14.46
N SER A 48 -8.89 -4.03 13.37
CA SER A 48 -10.10 -4.77 12.99
C SER A 48 -9.81 -6.13 12.34
N GLY A 49 -8.54 -6.44 12.06
CA GLY A 49 -8.09 -7.69 11.46
C GLY A 49 -7.82 -7.64 9.95
N VAL A 50 -7.82 -6.45 9.33
CA VAL A 50 -7.36 -6.29 7.95
C VAL A 50 -5.85 -6.39 7.92
N THR A 51 -5.32 -7.32 7.13
CA THR A 51 -3.88 -7.51 6.95
C THR A 51 -3.45 -7.30 5.50
N PHE A 52 -4.38 -7.31 4.54
CA PHE A 52 -4.06 -7.08 3.13
C PHE A 52 -4.15 -5.60 2.76
N LEU A 53 -2.99 -4.98 2.50
CA LEU A 53 -2.88 -3.57 2.13
C LEU A 53 -2.49 -3.43 0.67
N ASP A 54 -3.24 -2.63 -0.07
CA ASP A 54 -3.08 -2.46 -1.51
C ASP A 54 -2.63 -1.03 -1.86
N THR A 55 -1.49 -0.91 -2.53
CA THR A 55 -0.84 0.36 -2.91
C THR A 55 -0.28 0.32 -4.35
N ALA A 56 0.32 1.43 -4.80
CA ALA A 56 1.04 1.54 -6.07
C ALA A 56 2.11 2.63 -6.01
N ASP A 57 3.12 2.54 -6.87
CA ASP A 57 4.17 3.56 -6.97
C ASP A 57 3.68 4.92 -7.51
N PHE A 58 2.61 4.89 -8.29
CA PHE A 58 1.93 6.06 -8.84
C PHE A 58 1.12 6.83 -7.77
N TYR A 59 0.77 6.18 -6.66
CA TYR A 59 0.06 6.86 -5.58
C TYR A 59 1.00 7.93 -5.01
N GLY A 60 0.47 9.15 -4.86
CA GLY A 60 1.21 10.43 -4.75
C GLY A 60 2.37 10.49 -3.73
N PRO A 61 3.04 11.64 -3.58
CA PRO A 61 4.14 11.74 -2.62
C PRO A 61 3.63 11.31 -1.23
N HIS A 62 4.49 10.62 -0.46
CA HIS A 62 4.22 10.14 0.91
C HIS A 62 3.44 8.81 1.06
N THR A 63 3.09 8.09 -0.03
CA THR A 63 2.45 6.76 0.11
C THR A 63 3.37 5.73 0.81
N ASN A 64 4.69 5.84 0.62
CA ASN A 64 5.67 5.00 1.34
C ASN A 64 5.78 5.38 2.82
N GLU A 65 5.65 6.66 3.18
CA GLU A 65 5.81 7.13 4.57
C GLU A 65 4.59 6.80 5.44
N VAL A 66 3.40 6.80 4.84
CA VAL A 66 2.17 6.31 5.48
C VAL A 66 2.25 4.79 5.74
N LEU A 67 2.91 4.03 4.86
CA LEU A 67 3.19 2.60 5.09
C LEU A 67 4.28 2.38 6.15
N LEU A 68 5.30 3.25 6.22
CA LEU A 68 6.33 3.25 7.28
C LEU A 68 5.74 3.55 8.68
N GLY A 69 4.66 4.32 8.76
CA GLY A 69 3.94 4.58 10.03
C GLY A 69 3.33 3.34 10.68
N ILE A 70 3.17 2.24 9.93
CA ILE A 70 2.65 0.96 10.40
C ILE A 70 3.72 0.17 11.16
N GLU A 71 4.96 0.15 10.64
CA GLU A 71 6.07 -0.63 11.22
C GLU A 71 6.51 -0.14 12.61
N GLY A 72 6.34 1.16 12.88
CA GLY A 72 6.94 1.80 14.06
C GLY A 72 6.19 1.63 15.39
N ARG A 73 4.93 1.16 15.40
CA ARG A 73 4.10 1.19 16.63
C ARG A 73 3.39 -0.11 16.99
N ASP A 74 2.97 -0.90 16.02
CA ASP A 74 2.34 -2.19 16.25
C ASP A 74 3.09 -3.23 15.42
N GLN A 75 3.66 -4.26 16.06
CA GLN A 75 4.34 -5.39 15.40
C GLN A 75 3.36 -6.28 14.61
N THR A 76 2.35 -5.70 13.96
CA THR A 76 1.33 -6.44 13.25
C THR A 76 1.84 -6.74 11.85
N GLU A 77 2.02 -8.02 11.56
CA GLU A 77 2.33 -8.48 10.21
C GLU A 77 1.16 -8.13 9.27
N VAL A 78 1.49 -7.43 8.18
CA VAL A 78 0.58 -7.11 7.09
C VAL A 78 1.14 -7.66 5.78
N GLU A 79 0.25 -8.08 4.90
CA GLU A 79 0.58 -8.45 3.53
C GLU A 79 0.43 -7.23 2.63
N LEU A 80 1.56 -6.64 2.24
CA LEU A 80 1.60 -5.46 1.37
C LEU A 80 1.65 -5.85 -0.11
N ALA A 81 0.64 -5.45 -0.88
CA ALA A 81 0.62 -5.52 -2.32
C ALA A 81 0.90 -4.14 -2.93
N THR A 82 1.96 -4.05 -3.73
CA THR A 82 2.28 -2.85 -4.52
C THR A 82 2.25 -3.16 -6.01
N LYS A 83 2.09 -2.11 -6.82
CA LYS A 83 1.92 -2.16 -8.27
C LYS A 83 2.74 -1.08 -8.94
N PHE A 84 3.05 -1.32 -10.20
CA PHE A 84 3.66 -0.35 -11.10
C PHE A 84 3.18 -0.58 -12.52
N GLY A 85 3.54 0.32 -13.42
CA GLY A 85 3.23 0.17 -14.84
C GLY A 85 2.68 1.42 -15.50
N VAL A 86 2.53 2.52 -14.76
CA VAL A 86 1.91 3.74 -15.26
C VAL A 86 2.74 4.96 -14.87
N SER A 87 2.94 5.87 -15.81
CA SER A 87 3.56 7.18 -15.57
C SER A 87 2.69 8.32 -16.08
N LEU A 88 2.79 9.48 -15.42
CA LEU A 88 2.20 10.71 -15.92
C LEU A 88 3.21 11.44 -16.81
N VAL A 89 2.90 11.60 -18.10
CA VAL A 89 3.69 12.37 -19.06
C VAL A 89 2.80 13.46 -19.64
N ASP A 90 3.13 14.72 -19.37
CA ASP A 90 2.36 15.89 -19.79
C ASP A 90 0.85 15.81 -19.44
N GLY A 91 0.54 15.25 -18.27
CA GLY A 91 -0.83 15.07 -17.79
C GLY A 91 -1.56 13.84 -18.36
N ASN A 92 -0.93 13.08 -19.26
CA ASN A 92 -1.46 11.84 -19.81
C ASN A 92 -0.92 10.62 -19.07
N MET A 93 -1.78 9.61 -18.92
CA MET A 93 -1.40 8.32 -18.37
C MET A 93 -0.78 7.47 -19.47
N GLU A 94 0.49 7.11 -19.30
CA GLU A 94 1.23 6.26 -20.22
C GLU A 94 1.64 4.95 -19.56
N VAL A 95 1.71 3.87 -20.33
CA VAL A 95 2.19 2.57 -19.85
C VAL A 95 3.70 2.61 -19.75
N ARG A 96 4.24 2.25 -18.58
CA ARG A 96 5.68 2.20 -18.32
C ARG A 96 6.07 0.90 -17.63
N GLY A 97 6.55 -0.05 -18.43
CA GLY A 97 7.04 -1.36 -17.95
C GLY A 97 8.50 -1.63 -18.28
N ASP A 98 9.28 -0.58 -18.62
CA ASP A 98 10.65 -0.76 -19.07
C ASP A 98 11.56 -1.32 -17.95
N PRO A 99 12.57 -2.15 -18.28
CA PRO A 99 13.39 -2.80 -17.24
C PRO A 99 14.12 -1.84 -16.31
N ALA A 100 14.45 -0.62 -16.77
CA ALA A 100 15.12 0.37 -15.92
C ALA A 100 14.16 0.90 -14.85
N TYR A 101 12.92 1.19 -15.22
CA TYR A 101 11.86 1.59 -14.31
C TYR A 101 11.55 0.50 -13.27
N VAL A 102 11.34 -0.75 -13.69
CA VAL A 102 11.05 -1.85 -12.77
C VAL A 102 12.18 -2.06 -11.75
N ARG A 103 13.44 -1.97 -12.18
CA ARG A 103 14.60 -2.08 -11.27
C ARG A 103 14.70 -0.91 -10.30
N ALA A 104 14.38 0.31 -10.74
CA ALA A 104 14.39 1.48 -9.88
C ALA A 104 13.38 1.35 -8.73
N LEU A 105 12.20 0.77 -8.99
CA LEU A 105 11.17 0.56 -7.98
C LEU A 105 11.56 -0.50 -6.95
N ARG A 106 12.23 -1.57 -7.37
CA ARG A 106 12.79 -2.57 -6.45
C ARG A 106 13.71 -1.92 -5.41
N GLY A 107 14.61 -1.04 -5.84
CA GLY A 107 15.49 -0.31 -4.94
C GLY A 107 14.75 0.59 -3.93
N LYS A 108 13.57 1.11 -4.29
CA LYS A 108 12.74 1.91 -3.36
C LYS A 108 12.06 1.07 -2.28
N LEU A 109 11.84 -0.22 -2.53
CA LEU A 109 11.22 -1.15 -1.57
C LEU A 109 12.27 -1.87 -0.70
N GLU A 110 13.52 -1.95 -1.16
CA GLU A 110 14.64 -2.60 -0.46
C GLU A 110 15.51 -1.61 0.34
N ALA A 111 15.30 -0.30 0.21
CA ALA A 111 16.04 0.69 0.97
C ALA A 111 15.71 0.56 2.47
N PRO A 112 16.72 0.34 3.35
CA PRO A 112 16.47 0.28 4.78
C PRO A 112 15.91 1.61 5.26
N SER A 113 14.86 1.50 6.06
CA SER A 113 14.19 2.57 6.79
C SER A 113 15.23 3.48 7.44
N VAL A 114 15.28 4.76 7.03
CA VAL A 114 15.99 5.82 7.76
C VAL A 114 15.17 6.25 8.97
#